data_AF-A0A5E7B9N5-F1
#
_entry.id   AF-A0A5E7B9N5-F1
#
_cell.length_a   1.000
_cell.length_b   1.000
_cell.length_c   1.000
_cell.angle_alpha   90.00
_cell.angle_beta   90.00
_cell.angle_gamma   90.00
#
_symmetry.space_group_name_H-M   'P 1'
#
loop_
_entity.id
_entity.type
_entity.pdbx_description
1 polymer ?
#
loop_
_entity_poly.entity_id
_entity_poly.type
_entity_poly.pdbx_seq_one_letter_code
_entity_poly.pdbx_strand_id
1 'polypeptide(L)'
;MNEKPQPLIQINAPSLPKGGGAIQSIGKGWGAVGTSGAASLELALPISPGRGFAPALELGYSSDVGNSPFGIGWRMTDNAISLRTTKGVPTYAGSDQVVGPGGDVWMPERSESDGTLISRAETTYNGLPLGDEHSVVRHWPRIEGEFALIEHWSTPADPAGFWLIHGADGSLHLYGKTRHSRRADPNEEAHVGVWMIDESLNTRGEHIVYEYKPEVDVPAPPQPRDFRAQRYLRRVCYGNEKAHPHLYAWSADSWKNQHWHFQLVFDYGERSAELETAPSFDETQAWTARSDAFWNYAYGFELGTRRLCRQVLMFHHFPKELGETPVLVQRLLLEHRTSPLGYSHLTAAHVQAYDSLGQVESRPPMEFTYNAFDLDPRHRGFAPFPDMPGLNDGQQYQMVDLYGEGLPGMLCRYDQAWYYREPLRSAQGGDGVGYSDWKRLESIPVADSRQPVHQSLTDLTGDGKLDWLIARPGLSGFFTLDPDRNWSGFVSFDAFPSEFFHPMARMADLVGDGLSDMALIGTRSVRLYANRRAAGFADGIDVPRRGISAERDEDDLPLLSNTPTELVASAGDLPMK
;
A
#
# COMPACT_ATOMS: atom_id res chain seq x y z
N MET A 1 38.68 11.78 27.85
CA MET A 1 37.80 10.79 28.50
C MET A 1 36.81 11.56 29.35
N ASN A 2 35.59 11.79 28.84
CA ASN A 2 34.50 12.30 29.66
C ASN A 2 33.67 11.08 30.07
N GLU A 3 33.85 10.61 31.31
CA GLU A 3 32.96 9.62 31.90
C GLU A 3 31.55 10.23 31.95
N LYS A 4 30.62 9.65 31.18
CA LYS A 4 29.20 9.92 31.38
C LYS A 4 28.82 9.37 32.76
N PRO A 5 28.17 10.14 33.64
CA PRO A 5 27.74 9.65 34.94
C PRO A 5 26.82 8.43 34.73
N GLN A 6 27.09 7.35 35.47
CA GLN A 6 26.23 6.17 35.50
C GLN A 6 24.80 6.61 35.89
N PRO A 7 23.76 6.09 35.22
CA PRO A 7 22.39 6.42 35.61
C PRO A 7 22.15 5.93 37.04
N LEU A 8 21.71 6.85 37.91
CA LEU A 8 21.28 6.49 39.27
C LEU A 8 20.12 5.50 39.19
N ILE A 9 20.23 4.40 39.93
CA ILE A 9 19.11 3.48 40.14
C ILE A 9 17.99 4.26 40.84
N GLN A 10 16.84 4.39 40.18
CA GLN A 10 15.69 5.08 40.73
C GLN A 10 14.91 4.16 41.67
N ILE A 11 14.80 4.53 42.95
CA ILE A 11 13.95 3.83 43.91
C ILE A 11 12.54 4.41 43.81
N ASN A 12 11.61 3.65 43.23
CA ASN A 12 10.21 4.03 43.11
C ASN A 12 9.43 3.58 44.35
N ALA A 13 9.17 4.51 45.27
CA ALA A 13 8.32 4.23 46.43
C ALA A 13 6.82 4.19 46.02
N PRO A 14 6.01 3.27 46.57
CA PRO A 14 4.57 3.27 46.35
C PRO A 14 3.97 4.61 46.75
N SER A 15 3.22 5.23 45.84
CA SER A 15 2.52 6.48 46.09
C SER A 15 1.20 6.49 45.35
N LEU A 16 0.19 7.15 45.94
CA LEU A 16 -1.03 7.43 45.21
C LEU A 16 -0.73 8.43 44.08
N PRO A 17 -1.44 8.34 42.94
CA PRO A 17 -1.36 9.37 41.92
C PRO A 17 -1.64 10.73 42.55
N LYS A 18 -0.74 11.70 42.34
CA LYS A 18 -1.01 13.07 42.74
C LYS A 18 -2.18 13.56 41.90
N GLY A 19 -3.20 14.12 42.55
CA GLY A 19 -4.41 14.61 41.87
C GLY A 19 -4.05 15.57 40.73
N GLY A 20 -4.72 15.38 39.59
CA GLY A 20 -4.60 16.25 38.42
C GLY A 20 -5.61 17.39 38.42
N GLY A 21 -5.31 18.47 37.70
CA GLY A 21 -6.25 19.55 37.39
C GLY A 21 -6.16 20.03 35.93
N ALA A 22 -5.22 19.50 35.15
CA ALA A 22 -5.08 19.79 33.73
C ALA A 22 -5.89 18.80 32.91
N ILE A 23 -6.78 19.30 32.06
CA ILE A 23 -7.47 18.51 31.05
C ILE A 23 -6.56 18.49 29.81
N GLN A 24 -6.02 17.31 29.48
CA GLN A 24 -5.19 17.12 28.28
C GLN A 24 -6.00 16.49 27.14
N SER A 25 -5.76 16.99 25.93
CA SER A 25 -6.29 16.37 24.70
C SER A 25 -5.69 14.98 24.48
N ILE A 26 -6.40 14.13 23.75
CA ILE A 26 -5.98 12.77 23.39
C ILE A 26 -4.94 12.79 22.24
N GLY A 27 -5.01 13.82 21.39
CA GLY A 27 -4.08 13.98 20.26
C GLY A 27 -2.81 14.71 20.68
N LYS A 28 -1.67 14.29 20.12
CA LYS A 28 -0.39 15.01 20.24
C LYS A 28 -0.35 16.30 19.39
N GLY A 29 -1.40 16.55 18.59
CA GLY A 29 -1.45 17.62 17.60
C GLY A 29 -0.84 17.18 16.27
N TRP A 30 -0.69 18.13 15.33
CA TRP A 30 -0.09 17.88 14.03
C TRP A 30 1.38 17.46 14.16
N GLY A 31 1.79 16.49 13.35
CA GLY A 31 3.18 16.10 13.20
C GLY A 31 4.02 17.23 12.60
N ALA A 32 5.34 17.14 12.81
CA ALA A 32 6.27 18.07 12.19
C ALA A 32 6.27 17.90 10.66
N VAL A 33 6.32 19.01 9.94
CA VAL A 33 6.46 18.99 8.47
C VAL A 33 7.87 18.49 8.12
N GLY A 34 7.94 17.28 7.60
CA GLY A 34 9.18 16.66 7.15
C GLY A 34 9.53 17.01 5.70
N THR A 35 10.57 16.35 5.17
CA THR A 35 11.04 16.52 3.78
C THR A 35 10.04 16.04 2.73
N SER A 36 9.04 15.22 3.10
CA SER A 36 7.97 14.80 2.20
C SER A 36 6.92 15.89 1.95
N GLY A 37 6.84 16.91 2.81
CA GLY A 37 5.78 17.93 2.77
C GLY A 37 4.38 17.42 3.12
N ALA A 38 4.22 16.14 3.47
CA ALA A 38 2.94 15.56 3.83
C ALA A 38 2.46 16.06 5.21
N ALA A 39 1.16 16.31 5.33
CA ALA A 39 0.54 16.60 6.61
C ALA A 39 0.30 15.28 7.37
N SER A 40 0.67 15.22 8.65
CA SER A 40 0.54 14.02 9.47
C SER A 40 -0.08 14.29 10.84
N LEU A 41 -0.80 13.30 11.37
CA LEU A 41 -1.43 13.36 12.69
C LEU A 41 -1.45 11.97 13.31
N GLU A 42 -1.26 11.89 14.63
CA GLU A 42 -1.33 10.64 15.39
C GLU A 42 -2.55 10.61 16.30
N LEU A 43 -3.28 9.49 16.28
CA LEU A 43 -4.32 9.12 17.22
C LEU A 43 -3.90 7.88 18.01
N ALA A 44 -3.69 8.06 19.31
CA ALA A 44 -3.31 6.97 20.20
C ALA A 44 -4.43 5.93 20.34
N LEU A 45 -4.05 4.66 20.28
CA LEU A 45 -4.96 3.55 20.59
C LEU A 45 -5.11 3.37 22.11
N PRO A 46 -6.23 2.82 22.60
CA PRO A 46 -6.50 2.65 24.03
C PRO A 46 -5.69 1.50 24.66
N ILE A 47 -4.37 1.48 24.49
CA ILE A 47 -3.51 0.38 24.91
C ILE A 47 -3.05 0.59 26.34
N SER A 48 -3.37 -0.36 27.22
CA SER A 48 -2.86 -0.34 28.59
C SER A 48 -1.38 -0.76 28.61
N PRO A 49 -0.46 -0.05 29.27
CA PRO A 49 0.95 -0.43 29.26
C PRO A 49 1.23 -1.78 29.96
N GLY A 50 0.32 -2.24 30.82
CA GLY A 50 0.42 -3.54 31.48
C GLY A 50 1.70 -3.69 32.28
N ARG A 51 2.46 -4.76 32.01
CA ARG A 51 3.77 -5.04 32.65
C ARG A 51 4.94 -4.26 32.01
N GLY A 52 4.67 -3.49 30.96
CA GLY A 52 5.66 -2.69 30.22
C GLY A 52 5.99 -3.24 28.82
N PHE A 53 5.68 -4.51 28.52
CA PHE A 53 5.74 -5.06 27.16
C PHE A 53 4.34 -5.10 26.56
N ALA A 54 4.01 -4.07 25.78
CA ALA A 54 2.70 -3.84 25.19
C ALA A 54 2.85 -3.57 23.68
N PRO A 55 1.80 -3.81 22.87
CA PRO A 55 1.86 -3.58 21.43
C PRO A 55 2.14 -2.10 21.11
N ALA A 56 3.12 -1.87 20.23
CA ALA A 56 3.42 -0.55 19.68
C ALA A 56 2.56 -0.30 18.44
N LEU A 57 1.27 -0.06 18.65
CA LEU A 57 0.30 0.23 17.59
C LEU A 57 -0.25 1.64 17.76
N GLU A 58 -0.34 2.36 16.66
CA GLU A 58 -0.95 3.69 16.58
C GLU A 58 -1.80 3.82 15.32
N LEU A 59 -2.76 4.74 15.34
CA LEU A 59 -3.51 5.14 14.16
C LEU A 59 -2.97 6.48 13.67
N GLY A 60 -2.31 6.48 12.51
CA GLY A 60 -1.74 7.67 11.89
C GLY A 60 -2.58 8.15 10.71
N TYR A 61 -2.66 9.47 10.53
CA TYR A 61 -3.10 10.10 9.31
C TYR A 61 -1.89 10.62 8.53
N SER A 62 -1.92 10.48 7.22
CA SER A 62 -1.01 11.16 6.30
C SER A 62 -1.74 11.56 5.02
N SER A 63 -1.47 12.76 4.51
CA SER A 63 -2.15 13.31 3.32
C SER A 63 -1.83 12.57 2.01
N ASP A 64 -0.78 11.76 1.99
CA ASP A 64 -0.33 10.93 0.86
C ASP A 64 -0.85 9.48 0.91
N VAL A 65 -1.57 9.10 1.98
CA VAL A 65 -2.12 7.76 2.15
C VAL A 65 -3.50 7.66 1.53
N GLY A 66 -3.72 6.60 0.76
CA GLY A 66 -5.01 6.30 0.13
C GLY A 66 -6.07 5.77 1.10
N ASN A 67 -6.97 4.92 0.59
CA ASN A 67 -8.02 4.29 1.40
C ASN A 67 -7.47 3.10 2.20
N SER A 68 -8.01 2.87 3.39
CA SER A 68 -7.61 1.78 4.28
C SER A 68 -8.80 1.22 5.07
N PRO A 69 -8.63 0.17 5.89
CA PRO A 69 -9.64 -0.27 6.86
C PRO A 69 -10.06 0.80 7.89
N PHE A 70 -9.47 1.99 7.91
CA PHE A 70 -9.81 3.10 8.80
C PHE A 70 -10.34 4.35 8.07
N GLY A 71 -10.44 4.31 6.74
CA GLY A 71 -10.84 5.43 5.88
C GLY A 71 -9.67 6.07 5.14
N ILE A 72 -9.97 7.06 4.29
CA ILE A 72 -8.95 7.74 3.48
C ILE A 72 -7.96 8.53 4.34
N GLY A 73 -6.66 8.41 4.03
CA GLY A 73 -5.56 9.10 4.71
C GLY A 73 -5.14 8.45 6.02
N TRP A 74 -5.97 7.57 6.58
CA TRP A 74 -5.69 6.90 7.84
C TRP A 74 -5.04 5.55 7.61
N ARG A 75 -4.05 5.19 8.42
CA ARG A 75 -3.45 3.85 8.47
C ARG A 75 -3.06 3.49 9.90
N MET A 76 -3.05 2.21 10.20
CA MET A 76 -2.44 1.71 11.43
C MET A 76 -0.96 1.46 11.19
N THR A 77 -0.15 1.40 12.25
CA THR A 77 1.25 0.94 12.18
C THR A 77 1.39 -0.32 11.33
N ASP A 78 2.22 -0.26 10.30
CA ASP A 78 2.47 -1.38 9.39
C ASP A 78 3.49 -2.33 10.01
N ASN A 79 3.01 -3.40 10.66
CA ASN A 79 3.85 -4.48 11.17
C ASN A 79 3.81 -5.68 10.22
N ALA A 80 4.45 -5.54 9.07
CA ALA A 80 4.48 -6.57 8.05
C ALA A 80 5.77 -6.55 7.21
N ILE A 81 6.11 -7.70 6.67
CA ILE A 81 7.11 -7.88 5.62
C ILE A 81 6.36 -8.10 4.31
N SER A 82 6.76 -7.43 3.23
CA SER A 82 6.03 -7.48 1.96
C SER A 82 6.96 -7.65 0.76
N LEU A 83 6.45 -8.24 -0.32
CA LEU A 83 7.13 -8.14 -1.62
C LEU A 83 7.06 -6.70 -2.13
N ARG A 84 8.15 -6.24 -2.75
CA ARG A 84 8.27 -4.91 -3.31
C ARG A 84 7.47 -4.82 -4.60
N THR A 85 6.45 -3.97 -4.62
CA THR A 85 5.59 -3.77 -5.80
C THR A 85 5.88 -2.48 -6.57
N THR A 86 6.77 -1.61 -6.06
CA THR A 86 7.12 -0.33 -6.72
C THR A 86 7.99 -0.51 -7.97
N LYS A 87 8.29 -1.74 -8.37
CA LYS A 87 9.13 -2.09 -9.52
C LYS A 87 8.47 -3.19 -10.35
N GLY A 88 7.15 -3.24 -10.32
CA GLY A 88 6.35 -4.25 -10.99
C GLY A 88 5.76 -5.28 -10.05
N VAL A 89 4.83 -6.03 -10.60
CA VAL A 89 4.13 -7.14 -9.96
C VAL A 89 5.12 -8.29 -9.67
N PRO A 90 5.10 -8.87 -8.45
CA PRO A 90 5.92 -10.03 -8.11
C PRO A 90 5.65 -11.24 -9.00
N THR A 91 6.71 -11.99 -9.28
CA THR A 91 6.69 -13.18 -10.15
C THR A 91 6.55 -14.48 -9.36
N TYR A 92 6.84 -14.47 -8.06
CA TYR A 92 6.88 -15.61 -7.16
C TYR A 92 7.92 -16.69 -7.56
N ALA A 93 8.90 -16.32 -8.38
CA ALA A 93 9.96 -17.20 -8.86
C ALA A 93 11.23 -17.18 -7.99
N GLY A 94 11.19 -16.52 -6.83
CA GLY A 94 12.31 -16.42 -5.90
C GLY A 94 13.32 -15.29 -6.20
N SER A 95 13.04 -14.45 -7.18
CA SER A 95 13.83 -13.24 -7.52
C SER A 95 13.21 -11.94 -7.01
N ASP A 96 12.01 -12.00 -6.44
CA ASP A 96 11.28 -10.83 -5.96
C ASP A 96 12.00 -10.17 -4.78
N GLN A 97 11.97 -8.83 -4.75
CA GLN A 97 12.57 -8.07 -3.65
C GLN A 97 11.62 -8.05 -2.45
N VAL A 98 12.17 -8.22 -1.26
CA VAL A 98 11.41 -8.18 0.00
C VAL A 98 11.66 -6.84 0.68
N VAL A 99 10.63 -6.30 1.33
CA VAL A 99 10.66 -5.05 2.09
C VAL A 99 10.29 -5.36 3.54
N GLY A 100 11.14 -4.94 4.47
CA GLY A 100 10.91 -5.10 5.90
C GLY A 100 9.86 -4.16 6.47
N PRO A 101 9.48 -4.32 7.76
CA PRO A 101 8.50 -3.45 8.42
C PRO A 101 8.91 -1.96 8.46
N GLY A 102 10.21 -1.68 8.48
CA GLY A 102 10.77 -0.32 8.40
C GLY A 102 10.75 0.31 7.00
N GLY A 103 10.34 -0.42 5.96
CA GLY A 103 10.32 0.06 4.57
C GLY A 103 11.62 -0.16 3.78
N ASP A 104 12.67 -0.67 4.41
CA ASP A 104 13.93 -1.01 3.75
C ASP A 104 13.84 -2.29 2.92
N VAL A 105 14.47 -2.28 1.74
CA VAL A 105 14.60 -3.48 0.91
C VAL A 105 15.64 -4.41 1.51
N TRP A 106 15.28 -5.68 1.67
CA TRP A 106 16.17 -6.72 2.17
C TRP A 106 16.72 -7.57 1.03
N MET A 107 17.97 -7.98 1.19
CA MET A 107 18.72 -8.79 0.23
C MET A 107 19.10 -10.12 0.88
N PRO A 108 18.84 -11.27 0.22
CA PRO A 108 19.26 -12.55 0.75
C PRO A 108 20.78 -12.68 0.76
N GLU A 109 21.31 -13.35 1.76
CA GLU A 109 22.73 -13.68 1.86
C GLU A 109 23.11 -14.69 0.75
N ARG A 110 24.18 -14.36 0.02
CA ARG A 110 24.64 -15.12 -1.14
C ARG A 110 26.15 -15.35 -1.07
N SER A 111 26.59 -16.47 -1.61
CA SER A 111 28.01 -16.80 -1.71
C SER A 111 28.73 -15.80 -2.62
N GLU A 112 29.89 -15.31 -2.17
CA GLU A 112 30.72 -14.40 -2.96
C GLU A 112 31.29 -15.06 -4.22
N SER A 113 31.42 -16.39 -4.25
CA SER A 113 32.08 -17.09 -5.36
C SER A 113 31.18 -17.28 -6.58
N ASP A 114 29.88 -17.54 -6.38
CA ASP A 114 28.95 -17.94 -7.43
C ASP A 114 27.56 -17.27 -7.35
N GLY A 115 27.32 -16.44 -6.32
CA GLY A 115 26.05 -15.75 -6.13
C GLY A 115 24.89 -16.66 -5.71
N THR A 116 25.14 -17.93 -5.39
CA THR A 116 24.11 -18.86 -4.91
C THR A 116 23.63 -18.46 -3.51
N LEU A 117 22.37 -18.78 -3.18
CA LEU A 117 21.82 -18.50 -1.85
C LEU A 117 22.56 -19.31 -0.78
N ILE A 118 22.93 -18.64 0.31
CA ILE A 118 23.43 -19.33 1.50
C ILE A 118 22.21 -19.71 2.34
N SER A 119 21.96 -21.01 2.43
CA SER A 119 20.91 -21.58 3.27
C SER A 119 21.49 -22.60 4.24
N ARG A 120 20.93 -22.67 5.44
CA ARG A 120 21.20 -23.73 6.43
C ARG A 120 19.96 -24.57 6.69
N ALA A 121 20.15 -25.84 6.97
CA ALA A 121 19.08 -26.75 7.36
C ALA A 121 18.94 -26.74 8.89
N GLU A 122 17.75 -26.47 9.40
CA GLU A 122 17.44 -26.40 10.83
C GLU A 122 16.27 -27.33 11.17
N THR A 123 16.46 -28.20 12.16
CA THR A 123 15.41 -29.08 12.69
C THR A 123 15.02 -28.73 14.13
N THR A 124 15.74 -27.78 14.73
CA THR A 124 15.50 -27.30 16.09
C THR A 124 15.65 -25.79 16.18
N TYR A 125 14.95 -25.15 17.11
CA TYR A 125 15.15 -23.75 17.45
C TYR A 125 15.26 -23.60 18.97
N ASN A 126 16.40 -23.09 19.46
CA ASN A 126 16.69 -22.98 20.90
C ASN A 126 16.39 -24.27 21.70
N GLY A 127 16.71 -25.44 21.12
CA GLY A 127 16.48 -26.75 21.72
C GLY A 127 15.05 -27.30 21.57
N LEU A 128 14.11 -26.54 20.98
CA LEU A 128 12.79 -27.06 20.61
C LEU A 128 12.86 -27.79 19.26
N PRO A 129 12.36 -29.02 19.15
CA PRO A 129 12.22 -29.70 17.87
C PRO A 129 11.12 -29.04 17.03
N LEU A 130 11.40 -28.77 15.75
CA LEU A 130 10.48 -28.10 14.82
C LEU A 130 9.57 -29.06 14.04
N GLY A 131 9.78 -30.37 14.16
CA GLY A 131 9.04 -31.41 13.44
C GLY A 131 9.52 -31.63 12.00
N ASP A 132 9.69 -30.53 11.25
CA ASP A 132 10.20 -30.54 9.88
C ASP A 132 11.59 -29.89 9.79
N GLU A 133 12.39 -30.32 8.80
CA GLU A 133 13.62 -29.61 8.41
C GLU A 133 13.27 -28.33 7.66
N HIS A 134 13.75 -27.20 8.18
CA HIS A 134 13.57 -25.89 7.58
C HIS A 134 14.83 -25.45 6.86
N SER A 135 14.67 -24.91 5.65
CA SER A 135 15.71 -24.13 4.98
C SER A 135 15.66 -22.71 5.52
N VAL A 136 16.78 -22.23 6.06
CA VAL A 136 16.89 -20.90 6.65
C VAL A 136 17.88 -20.05 5.87
N VAL A 137 17.40 -18.92 5.36
CA VAL A 137 18.19 -17.95 4.60
C VAL A 137 18.24 -16.63 5.37
N ARG A 138 19.46 -16.20 5.70
CA ARG A 138 19.68 -14.89 6.31
C ARG A 138 19.48 -13.79 5.27
N HIS A 139 18.93 -12.67 5.71
CA HIS A 139 18.77 -11.47 4.91
C HIS A 139 19.47 -10.28 5.56
N TRP A 140 19.81 -9.30 4.74
CA TRP A 140 20.45 -8.05 5.13
C TRP A 140 19.65 -6.86 4.61
N PRO A 141 19.39 -5.83 5.41
CA PRO A 141 18.80 -4.61 4.90
C PRO A 141 19.77 -3.88 3.98
N ARG A 142 19.25 -3.25 2.92
CA ARG A 142 20.07 -2.44 2.00
C ARG A 142 20.72 -1.27 2.72
N ILE A 143 20.04 -0.70 3.70
CA ILE A 143 20.54 0.34 4.59
C ILE A 143 20.44 -0.23 6.01
N GLU A 144 21.58 -0.50 6.63
CA GLU A 144 21.62 -1.06 7.99
C GLU A 144 21.38 0.02 9.04
N GLY A 145 20.64 -0.33 10.10
CA GLY A 145 20.27 0.61 11.17
C GLY A 145 19.99 -0.06 12.51
N GLU A 146 19.29 -1.21 12.51
CA GLU A 146 18.88 -1.91 13.73
C GLU A 146 19.84 -3.02 14.14
N PHE A 147 20.69 -3.49 13.22
CA PHE A 147 21.60 -4.63 13.42
C PHE A 147 20.88 -5.91 13.86
N ALA A 148 19.63 -6.09 13.40
CA ALA A 148 18.83 -7.28 13.66
C ALA A 148 19.36 -8.48 12.85
N LEU A 149 19.20 -9.69 13.39
CA LEU A 149 19.35 -10.92 12.59
C LEU A 149 17.99 -11.24 11.95
N ILE A 150 17.95 -11.17 10.62
CA ILE A 150 16.74 -11.32 9.81
C ILE A 150 16.82 -12.65 9.06
N GLU A 151 15.82 -13.50 9.24
CA GLU A 151 15.82 -14.84 8.67
C GLU A 151 14.50 -15.18 8.00
N HIS A 152 14.59 -15.78 6.82
CA HIS A 152 13.47 -16.43 6.15
C HIS A 152 13.57 -17.94 6.35
N TRP A 153 12.49 -18.55 6.83
CA TRP A 153 12.40 -19.97 7.16
C TRP A 153 11.33 -20.62 6.28
N SER A 154 11.67 -21.65 5.52
CA SER A 154 10.73 -22.34 4.63
C SER A 154 10.91 -23.85 4.64
N THR A 155 9.90 -24.58 4.17
CA THR A 155 9.96 -26.03 3.96
C THR A 155 9.48 -26.35 2.55
N PRO A 156 9.75 -27.55 2.00
CA PRO A 156 9.21 -27.94 0.70
C PRO A 156 7.67 -27.93 0.65
N ALA A 157 7.00 -28.13 1.79
CA ALA A 157 5.54 -28.09 1.89
C ALA A 157 4.98 -26.67 2.04
N ASP A 158 5.79 -25.71 2.50
CA ASP A 158 5.46 -24.30 2.63
C ASP A 158 6.62 -23.44 2.09
N PRO A 159 6.77 -23.35 0.75
CA PRO A 159 7.90 -22.65 0.12
C PRO A 159 7.86 -21.14 0.39
N ALA A 160 6.66 -20.57 0.61
CA ALA A 160 6.52 -19.16 1.00
C ALA A 160 7.08 -18.89 2.40
N GLY A 161 7.02 -19.89 3.29
CA GLY A 161 7.62 -19.84 4.59
C GLY A 161 7.15 -18.67 5.47
N PHE A 162 7.97 -18.35 6.45
CA PHE A 162 7.74 -17.27 7.41
C PHE A 162 9.05 -16.53 7.70
N TRP A 163 8.95 -15.40 8.40
CA TRP A 163 10.10 -14.60 8.76
C TRP A 163 10.28 -14.53 10.26
N LEU A 164 11.53 -14.56 10.70
CA LEU A 164 11.94 -14.41 12.08
C LEU A 164 12.98 -13.30 12.18
N ILE A 165 12.70 -12.30 13.00
CA ILE A 165 13.61 -11.19 13.30
C ILE A 165 14.06 -11.31 14.75
N HIS A 166 15.37 -11.31 14.95
CA HIS A 166 15.98 -11.19 16.26
C HIS A 166 16.45 -9.74 16.45
N GLY A 167 15.81 -9.03 17.37
CA GLY A 167 16.19 -7.68 17.75
C GLY A 167 17.53 -7.65 18.49
N ALA A 168 18.27 -6.55 18.36
CA ALA A 168 19.53 -6.34 19.08
C ALA A 168 19.34 -6.24 20.62
N ASP A 169 18.11 -5.98 21.08
CA ASP A 169 17.69 -6.00 22.48
C ASP A 169 17.36 -7.41 23.00
N GLY A 170 17.45 -8.43 22.14
CA GLY A 170 17.12 -9.82 22.43
C GLY A 170 15.64 -10.16 22.26
N SER A 171 14.82 -9.26 21.72
CA SER A 171 13.45 -9.58 21.32
C SER A 171 13.42 -10.52 20.11
N LEU A 172 12.32 -11.23 19.97
CA LEU A 172 11.99 -12.04 18.80
C LEU A 172 10.67 -11.56 18.21
N HIS A 173 10.61 -11.43 16.89
CA HIS A 173 9.40 -11.09 16.15
C HIS A 173 9.19 -12.07 15.01
N LEU A 174 8.03 -12.71 14.98
CA LEU A 174 7.66 -13.71 13.99
C LEU A 174 6.57 -13.17 13.06
N TYR A 175 6.73 -13.36 11.76
CA TYR A 175 5.81 -12.84 10.75
C TYR A 175 5.37 -13.95 9.79
N GLY A 176 4.06 -14.03 9.55
CA GLY A 176 3.45 -14.93 8.59
C GLY A 176 3.72 -16.42 8.88
N LYS A 177 3.79 -16.86 10.14
CA LYS A 177 3.86 -18.28 10.48
C LYS A 177 2.55 -19.01 10.22
N THR A 178 1.42 -18.30 10.31
CA THR A 178 0.08 -18.86 10.07
C THR A 178 -0.51 -18.35 8.76
N ARG A 179 -1.47 -19.08 8.19
CA ARG A 179 -2.19 -18.62 6.98
C ARG A 179 -3.04 -17.36 7.24
N HIS A 180 -3.41 -17.11 8.48
CA HIS A 180 -4.20 -15.93 8.87
C HIS A 180 -3.33 -14.66 8.98
N SER A 181 -2.02 -14.80 9.21
CA SER A 181 -1.05 -13.71 9.18
C SER A 181 -0.37 -13.55 7.81
N ARG A 182 -0.95 -14.09 6.74
CA ARG A 182 -0.49 -13.91 5.36
C ARG A 182 -1.59 -13.31 4.47
N ARG A 183 -1.22 -12.38 3.59
CA ARG A 183 -2.03 -12.00 2.42
C ARG A 183 -1.46 -12.73 1.21
N ALA A 184 -2.19 -13.72 0.73
CA ALA A 184 -1.78 -14.62 -0.34
C ALA A 184 -2.87 -14.77 -1.39
N ASP A 185 -2.50 -15.19 -2.60
CA ASP A 185 -3.46 -15.52 -3.65
C ASP A 185 -4.44 -16.60 -3.13
N PRO A 186 -5.77 -16.34 -3.11
CA PRO A 186 -6.76 -17.31 -2.68
C PRO A 186 -6.79 -18.61 -3.50
N ASN A 187 -6.18 -18.60 -4.69
CA ASN A 187 -6.14 -19.75 -5.60
C ASN A 187 -4.75 -20.39 -5.68
N GLU A 188 -3.72 -19.77 -5.10
CA GLU A 188 -2.36 -20.30 -5.03
C GLU A 188 -1.70 -19.81 -3.73
N GLU A 189 -1.90 -20.55 -2.64
CA GLU A 189 -1.55 -20.07 -1.29
C GLU A 189 -0.04 -19.89 -1.07
N ALA A 190 0.80 -20.47 -1.95
CA ALA A 190 2.24 -20.23 -1.97
C ALA A 190 2.61 -18.82 -2.46
N HIS A 191 1.71 -18.14 -3.18
CA HIS A 191 1.92 -16.77 -3.65
C HIS A 191 1.58 -15.77 -2.54
N VAL A 192 2.48 -15.61 -1.57
CA VAL A 192 2.33 -14.69 -0.44
C VAL A 192 2.93 -13.33 -0.79
N GLY A 193 2.10 -12.29 -0.82
CA GLY A 193 2.56 -10.90 -1.02
C GLY A 193 2.97 -10.20 0.27
N VAL A 194 2.36 -10.58 1.41
CA VAL A 194 2.56 -9.93 2.71
C VAL A 194 2.54 -10.95 3.86
N TRP A 195 3.56 -10.91 4.71
CA TRP A 195 3.65 -11.62 6.00
C TRP A 195 3.46 -10.61 7.14
N MET A 196 2.31 -10.64 7.80
CA MET A 196 2.00 -9.78 8.94
C MET A 196 2.54 -10.40 10.23
N ILE A 197 2.82 -9.56 11.23
CA ILE A 197 3.34 -10.03 12.53
C ILE A 197 2.36 -11.00 13.20
N ASP A 198 2.83 -12.16 13.66
CA ASP A 198 2.08 -13.12 14.47
C ASP A 198 2.33 -12.91 15.96
N GLU A 199 3.61 -12.72 16.32
CA GLU A 199 4.02 -12.78 17.71
C GLU A 199 5.29 -11.97 17.95
N SER A 200 5.38 -11.37 19.14
CA SER A 200 6.60 -10.78 19.70
C SER A 200 6.89 -11.37 21.07
N LEU A 201 8.15 -11.65 21.36
CA LEU A 201 8.65 -12.18 22.63
C LEU A 201 9.85 -11.36 23.09
N ASN A 202 9.86 -10.92 24.34
CA ASN A 202 11.02 -10.28 24.95
C ASN A 202 11.88 -11.26 25.78
N THR A 203 13.03 -10.78 26.26
CA THR A 203 13.98 -11.58 27.06
C THR A 203 13.46 -12.02 28.44
N ARG A 204 12.29 -11.53 28.87
CA ARG A 204 11.65 -11.87 30.15
C ARG A 204 10.55 -12.92 30.01
N GLY A 205 10.30 -13.42 28.80
CA GLY A 205 9.23 -14.37 28.53
C GLY A 205 7.84 -13.72 28.49
N GLU A 206 7.77 -12.41 28.21
CA GLU A 206 6.53 -11.71 27.95
C GLU A 206 6.23 -11.71 26.46
N HIS A 207 4.96 -11.92 26.11
CA HIS A 207 4.51 -12.10 24.74
C HIS A 207 3.46 -11.08 24.33
N ILE A 208 3.43 -10.81 23.03
CA ILE A 208 2.35 -10.10 22.33
C ILE A 208 1.97 -10.96 21.14
N VAL A 209 0.71 -11.39 21.05
CA VAL A 209 0.19 -12.22 19.96
C VAL A 209 -0.86 -11.46 19.17
N TYR A 210 -0.78 -11.50 17.85
CA TYR A 210 -1.63 -10.80 16.90
C TYR A 210 -2.51 -11.80 16.15
N GLU A 211 -3.82 -11.71 16.35
CA GLU A 211 -4.82 -12.56 15.71
C GLU A 211 -5.51 -11.79 14.59
N TYR A 212 -5.61 -12.40 13.42
CA TYR A 212 -6.26 -11.81 12.24
C TYR A 212 -7.52 -12.57 11.86
N LYS A 213 -8.51 -11.85 11.34
CA LYS A 213 -9.75 -12.38 10.78
C LYS A 213 -9.64 -12.39 9.25
N PRO A 214 -9.80 -13.54 8.58
CA PRO A 214 -9.81 -13.62 7.12
C PRO A 214 -11.18 -13.26 6.54
N GLU A 215 -11.21 -12.89 5.28
CA GLU A 215 -12.44 -12.97 4.49
C GLU A 215 -12.65 -14.39 3.98
N VAL A 216 -13.89 -14.87 4.08
CA VAL A 216 -14.26 -16.25 3.74
C VAL A 216 -15.31 -16.34 2.63
N ASP A 217 -16.00 -15.24 2.32
CA ASP A 217 -17.05 -15.26 1.31
C ASP A 217 -16.43 -15.48 -0.07
N VAL A 218 -16.98 -16.47 -0.78
CA VAL A 218 -16.58 -16.79 -2.15
C VAL A 218 -17.15 -15.71 -3.09
N PRO A 219 -16.40 -15.32 -4.15
CA PRO A 219 -16.92 -14.42 -5.18
C PRO A 219 -18.28 -14.87 -5.72
N ALA A 220 -19.25 -13.96 -5.72
CA ALA A 220 -20.61 -14.23 -6.20
C ALA A 220 -21.18 -13.03 -7.00
N PRO A 221 -22.12 -13.25 -7.92
CA PRO A 221 -22.82 -12.17 -8.62
C PRO A 221 -23.54 -11.20 -7.65
N PRO A 222 -23.76 -9.92 -8.02
CA PRO A 222 -23.55 -9.34 -9.35
C PRO A 222 -22.13 -8.84 -9.61
N GLN A 223 -21.26 -8.79 -8.59
CA GLN A 223 -19.86 -8.37 -8.75
C GLN A 223 -18.95 -9.45 -8.13
N PRO A 224 -18.42 -10.38 -8.94
CA PRO A 224 -17.65 -11.52 -8.45
C PRO A 224 -16.21 -11.10 -8.07
N ARG A 225 -16.10 -10.23 -7.07
CA ARG A 225 -14.82 -9.77 -6.49
C ARG A 225 -14.34 -10.76 -5.44
N ASP A 226 -13.05 -11.06 -5.43
CA ASP A 226 -12.43 -11.91 -4.42
C ASP A 226 -11.75 -11.08 -3.33
N PHE A 227 -12.29 -11.20 -2.12
CA PHE A 227 -11.75 -10.52 -0.94
C PHE A 227 -10.95 -11.47 -0.03
N ARG A 228 -10.92 -12.78 -0.34
CA ARG A 228 -10.35 -13.83 0.54
C ARG A 228 -8.84 -13.69 0.77
N ALA A 229 -8.15 -12.90 -0.05
CA ALA A 229 -6.73 -12.58 0.16
C ALA A 229 -6.50 -11.66 1.37
N GLN A 230 -7.51 -10.87 1.76
CA GLN A 230 -7.39 -9.86 2.79
C GLN A 230 -7.41 -10.43 4.21
N ARG A 231 -6.72 -9.74 5.12
CA ARG A 231 -6.66 -10.02 6.55
C ARG A 231 -6.85 -8.73 7.34
N TYR A 232 -7.63 -8.83 8.41
CA TYR A 232 -7.92 -7.72 9.31
C TYR A 232 -7.43 -8.07 10.70
N LEU A 233 -6.66 -7.19 11.36
CA LEU A 233 -6.26 -7.41 12.74
C LEU A 233 -7.52 -7.46 13.59
N ARG A 234 -7.76 -8.57 14.28
CA ARG A 234 -8.96 -8.81 15.09
C ARG A 234 -8.69 -8.54 16.55
N ARG A 235 -7.56 -9.06 17.05
CA ARG A 235 -7.22 -9.03 18.47
C ARG A 235 -5.72 -9.06 18.68
N VAL A 236 -5.27 -8.35 19.71
CA VAL A 236 -3.90 -8.41 20.21
C VAL A 236 -3.93 -8.83 21.68
N CYS A 237 -3.34 -9.97 21.99
CA CYS A 237 -3.26 -10.52 23.34
C CYS A 237 -1.87 -10.27 23.91
N TYR A 238 -1.77 -9.71 25.12
CA TYR A 238 -0.48 -9.47 25.78
C TYR A 238 -0.59 -9.53 27.30
N GLY A 239 0.56 -9.54 27.96
CA GLY A 239 0.64 -9.77 29.41
C GLY A 239 0.21 -11.19 29.78
N ASN A 240 0.75 -12.19 29.09
CA ASN A 240 0.62 -13.61 29.43
C ASN A 240 0.83 -13.84 30.94
N GLU A 241 -0.01 -14.66 31.56
CA GLU A 241 0.00 -14.91 33.00
C GLU A 241 1.36 -15.45 33.47
N LYS A 242 1.86 -16.47 32.74
CA LYS A 242 3.10 -17.18 33.02
C LYS A 242 4.13 -16.86 31.94
N ALA A 243 5.32 -16.43 32.37
CA ALA A 243 6.44 -16.23 31.47
C ALA A 243 6.75 -17.52 30.70
N HIS A 244 7.00 -17.39 29.40
CA HIS A 244 7.29 -18.53 28.53
C HIS A 244 8.53 -18.23 27.67
N PRO A 245 9.51 -19.15 27.56
CA PRO A 245 10.81 -18.85 26.97
C PRO A 245 10.87 -18.95 25.44
N HIS A 246 9.83 -19.50 24.81
CA HIS A 246 9.78 -19.71 23.37
C HIS A 246 8.52 -19.10 22.77
N LEU A 247 8.60 -18.62 21.53
CA LEU A 247 7.42 -18.18 20.77
C LEU A 247 6.36 -19.28 20.78
N TYR A 248 5.13 -18.92 21.12
CA TYR A 248 3.98 -19.84 21.07
C TYR A 248 3.73 -20.33 19.65
N ALA A 249 4.04 -19.52 18.63
CA ALA A 249 3.84 -19.85 17.22
C ALA A 249 4.69 -21.03 16.70
N TRP A 250 5.67 -21.52 17.47
CA TRP A 250 6.34 -22.80 17.17
C TRP A 250 5.38 -24.00 17.31
N SER A 251 4.36 -23.90 18.15
CA SER A 251 3.29 -24.88 18.30
C SER A 251 1.96 -24.22 17.97
N ALA A 252 1.40 -24.59 16.80
CA ALA A 252 0.17 -23.99 16.29
C ALA A 252 -0.91 -23.91 17.37
N ASP A 253 -1.53 -22.72 17.49
CA ASP A 253 -2.60 -22.43 18.44
C ASP A 253 -2.28 -22.57 19.94
N SER A 254 -1.02 -22.85 20.33
CA SER A 254 -0.65 -23.01 21.75
C SER A 254 -0.91 -21.76 22.60
N TRP A 255 -0.89 -20.58 21.97
CA TRP A 255 -1.22 -19.29 22.58
C TRP A 255 -2.69 -19.18 23.04
N LYS A 256 -3.61 -19.91 22.40
CA LYS A 256 -5.05 -19.91 22.74
C LYS A 256 -5.32 -20.54 24.10
N ASN A 257 -4.41 -21.39 24.57
CA ASN A 257 -4.49 -22.06 25.88
C ASN A 257 -3.86 -21.23 27.02
N GLN A 258 -3.33 -20.05 26.70
CA GLN A 258 -2.72 -19.17 27.69
C GLN A 258 -3.75 -18.21 28.26
N HIS A 259 -3.57 -17.83 29.52
CA HIS A 259 -4.32 -16.74 30.13
C HIS A 259 -3.64 -15.41 29.82
N TRP A 260 -4.41 -14.47 29.28
CA TRP A 260 -3.94 -13.14 28.85
C TRP A 260 -4.66 -12.06 29.64
N HIS A 261 -3.91 -11.22 30.35
CA HIS A 261 -4.50 -10.15 31.16
C HIS A 261 -5.03 -8.99 30.33
N PHE A 262 -4.50 -8.79 29.13
CA PHE A 262 -4.82 -7.65 28.29
C PHE A 262 -5.16 -8.09 26.87
N GLN A 263 -6.30 -7.63 26.38
CA GLN A 263 -6.79 -7.95 25.04
C GLN A 263 -7.27 -6.67 24.35
N LEU A 264 -6.57 -6.24 23.32
CA LEU A 264 -6.96 -5.14 22.45
C LEU A 264 -7.75 -5.73 21.27
N VAL A 265 -9.02 -5.35 21.14
CA VAL A 265 -9.94 -5.88 20.11
C VAL A 265 -10.23 -4.80 19.08
N PHE A 266 -10.18 -5.16 17.81
CA PHE A 266 -10.57 -4.32 16.68
C PHE A 266 -11.92 -4.80 16.15
N ASP A 267 -12.91 -3.91 16.19
CA ASP A 267 -14.29 -4.19 15.80
C ASP A 267 -14.59 -3.58 14.43
N TYR A 268 -15.12 -4.38 13.52
CA TYR A 268 -15.48 -4.03 12.14
C TYR A 268 -17.02 -4.02 11.96
N GLY A 269 -17.76 -3.79 13.06
CA GLY A 269 -19.22 -3.75 13.10
C GLY A 269 -19.87 -5.00 13.69
N GLU A 270 -19.12 -5.89 14.35
CA GLU A 270 -19.67 -7.05 15.07
C GLU A 270 -20.40 -6.68 16.38
N ARG A 271 -20.21 -5.45 16.86
CA ARG A 271 -20.80 -4.93 18.10
C ARG A 271 -21.55 -3.62 17.84
N SER A 272 -22.42 -3.25 18.77
CA SER A 272 -23.07 -1.94 18.73
C SER A 272 -22.03 -0.81 18.71
N ALA A 273 -22.19 0.11 17.78
CA ALA A 273 -21.41 1.35 17.69
C ALA A 273 -22.15 2.54 18.33
N GLU A 274 -23.27 2.30 19.01
CA GLU A 274 -24.00 3.34 19.75
C GLU A 274 -23.12 3.93 20.85
N LEU A 275 -23.28 5.23 21.09
CA LEU A 275 -22.41 5.99 21.99
C LEU A 275 -22.57 5.55 23.46
N GLU A 276 -23.80 5.21 23.87
CA GLU A 276 -24.16 4.92 25.27
C GLU A 276 -24.14 3.43 25.62
N THR A 277 -23.97 2.55 24.63
CA THR A 277 -24.03 1.10 24.81
C THR A 277 -22.62 0.53 24.91
N ALA A 278 -22.28 -0.06 26.07
CA ALA A 278 -20.99 -0.72 26.28
C ALA A 278 -20.84 -1.96 25.38
N PRO A 279 -19.82 -2.04 24.51
CA PRO A 279 -19.56 -3.22 23.69
C PRO A 279 -19.20 -4.45 24.54
N SER A 280 -19.80 -5.61 24.22
CA SER A 280 -19.45 -6.89 24.83
C SER A 280 -18.08 -7.40 24.38
N PHE A 281 -17.47 -8.29 25.16
CA PHE A 281 -16.26 -8.98 24.74
C PHE A 281 -16.50 -9.87 23.52
N ASP A 282 -17.57 -10.66 23.51
CA ASP A 282 -17.93 -11.52 22.38
C ASP A 282 -18.63 -10.73 21.25
N GLU A 283 -18.51 -11.24 20.04
CA GLU A 283 -19.17 -10.70 18.84
C GLU A 283 -20.68 -10.96 18.93
N THR A 284 -21.49 -9.94 18.62
CA THR A 284 -22.97 -10.02 18.71
C THR A 284 -23.65 -10.21 17.37
N GLN A 285 -22.98 -9.84 16.28
CA GLN A 285 -23.46 -9.96 14.92
C GLN A 285 -22.29 -10.14 13.95
N ALA A 286 -22.59 -10.45 12.69
CA ALA A 286 -21.58 -10.46 11.64
C ALA A 286 -21.05 -9.05 11.36
N TRP A 287 -19.75 -8.93 11.11
CA TRP A 287 -19.14 -7.69 10.64
C TRP A 287 -19.78 -7.18 9.35
N THR A 288 -19.86 -5.86 9.25
CA THR A 288 -20.51 -5.18 8.13
C THR A 288 -19.55 -4.98 6.95
N ALA A 289 -20.11 -4.82 5.75
CA ALA A 289 -19.33 -4.35 4.61
C ALA A 289 -19.38 -2.82 4.55
N ARG A 290 -18.26 -2.20 4.16
CA ARG A 290 -18.21 -0.76 3.85
C ARG A 290 -18.92 -0.48 2.52
N SER A 291 -19.40 0.75 2.35
CA SER A 291 -20.04 1.19 1.09
C SER A 291 -19.04 1.40 -0.05
N ASP A 292 -17.78 1.66 0.27
CA ASP A 292 -16.69 1.99 -0.65
C ASP A 292 -15.58 0.93 -0.62
N ALA A 293 -15.94 -0.32 -0.94
CA ALA A 293 -14.95 -1.37 -1.09
C ALA A 293 -13.96 -0.99 -2.22
N PHE A 294 -12.69 -1.29 -2.00
CA PHE A 294 -11.62 -0.98 -2.95
C PHE A 294 -10.67 -2.16 -3.09
N TRP A 295 -9.91 -2.21 -4.17
CA TRP A 295 -8.99 -3.31 -4.47
C TRP A 295 -7.78 -2.80 -5.23
N ASN A 296 -6.70 -3.56 -5.18
CA ASN A 296 -5.55 -3.40 -6.04
C ASN A 296 -5.02 -4.78 -6.48
N TYR A 297 -4.12 -4.76 -7.46
CA TYR A 297 -3.50 -5.96 -8.04
C TYR A 297 -1.98 -5.93 -7.93
N ALA A 298 -1.44 -5.16 -6.97
CA ALA A 298 0.00 -4.90 -6.86
C ALA A 298 0.82 -6.20 -6.64
N TYR A 299 0.19 -7.23 -6.08
CA TYR A 299 0.77 -8.55 -5.84
C TYR A 299 0.41 -9.59 -6.92
N GLY A 300 -0.19 -9.18 -8.05
CA GLY A 300 -0.58 -10.11 -9.12
C GLY A 300 -1.86 -10.92 -8.84
N PHE A 301 -2.50 -10.70 -7.70
CA PHE A 301 -3.84 -11.20 -7.36
C PHE A 301 -4.69 -10.08 -6.78
N GLU A 302 -6.02 -10.27 -6.77
CA GLU A 302 -6.96 -9.29 -6.23
C GLU A 302 -6.81 -9.17 -4.71
N LEU A 303 -6.36 -8.00 -4.23
CA LEU A 303 -6.31 -7.68 -2.81
C LEU A 303 -7.36 -6.60 -2.50
N GLY A 304 -8.57 -7.07 -2.19
CA GLY A 304 -9.70 -6.20 -1.87
C GLY A 304 -9.85 -5.90 -0.37
N THR A 305 -10.30 -4.68 -0.04
CA THR A 305 -10.71 -4.28 1.31
C THR A 305 -12.19 -3.92 1.31
N ARG A 306 -12.97 -4.64 2.12
CA ARG A 306 -14.42 -4.41 2.27
C ARG A 306 -14.88 -4.24 3.71
N ARG A 307 -13.97 -4.23 4.69
CA ARG A 307 -14.28 -3.94 6.10
C ARG A 307 -13.74 -2.57 6.50
N LEU A 308 -14.40 -1.97 7.49
CA LEU A 308 -14.02 -0.69 8.08
C LEU A 308 -14.05 -0.85 9.60
N CYS A 309 -12.93 -0.62 10.26
CA CYS A 309 -12.81 -0.69 11.70
C CYS A 309 -13.62 0.45 12.30
N ARG A 310 -14.59 0.11 13.15
CA ARG A 310 -15.49 1.03 13.83
C ARG A 310 -15.02 1.36 15.23
N GLN A 311 -14.32 0.42 15.90
CA GLN A 311 -13.96 0.58 17.30
C GLN A 311 -12.67 -0.15 17.62
N VAL A 312 -11.88 0.40 18.54
CA VAL A 312 -10.78 -0.30 19.20
C VAL A 312 -11.10 -0.38 20.69
N LEU A 313 -11.14 -1.58 21.23
CA LEU A 313 -11.66 -1.89 22.55
C LEU A 313 -10.56 -2.52 23.41
N MET A 314 -10.36 -2.00 24.61
CA MET A 314 -9.38 -2.51 25.55
C MET A 314 -10.08 -3.31 26.64
N PHE A 315 -9.81 -4.60 26.70
CA PHE A 315 -10.34 -5.50 27.72
C PHE A 315 -9.24 -5.95 28.69
N HIS A 316 -9.58 -5.98 29.97
CA HIS A 316 -8.75 -6.54 31.03
C HIS A 316 -9.35 -7.84 31.54
N HIS A 317 -8.54 -8.86 31.75
CA HIS A 317 -8.97 -10.15 32.29
C HIS A 317 -8.15 -10.49 33.55
N PHE A 318 -8.74 -10.16 34.70
CA PHE A 318 -8.18 -10.43 36.02
C PHE A 318 -9.23 -11.17 36.86
N PRO A 319 -9.29 -12.52 36.78
CA PRO A 319 -10.38 -13.29 37.38
C PRO A 319 -10.61 -13.06 38.87
N LYS A 320 -9.53 -12.82 39.63
CA LYS A 320 -9.61 -12.63 41.09
C LYS A 320 -10.12 -11.23 41.47
N GLU A 321 -9.80 -10.22 40.67
CA GLU A 321 -10.07 -8.81 40.97
C GLU A 321 -11.33 -8.29 40.27
N LEU A 322 -11.57 -8.72 39.03
CA LEU A 322 -12.63 -8.21 38.15
C LEU A 322 -13.69 -9.27 37.78
N GLY A 323 -13.49 -10.52 38.18
CA GLY A 323 -14.37 -11.64 37.87
C GLY A 323 -13.96 -12.42 36.60
N GLU A 324 -14.65 -13.54 36.36
CA GLU A 324 -14.23 -14.58 35.41
C GLU A 324 -14.21 -14.15 33.93
N THR A 325 -14.88 -13.05 33.58
CA THR A 325 -15.02 -12.57 32.19
C THR A 325 -14.18 -11.32 31.93
N PRO A 326 -13.62 -11.14 30.72
CA PRO A 326 -12.93 -9.90 30.37
C PRO A 326 -13.83 -8.67 30.51
N VAL A 327 -13.32 -7.61 31.13
CA VAL A 327 -14.03 -6.35 31.38
C VAL A 327 -13.51 -5.25 30.46
N LEU A 328 -14.42 -4.51 29.82
CA LEU A 328 -14.07 -3.36 28.98
C LEU A 328 -13.61 -2.20 29.85
N VAL A 329 -12.38 -1.70 29.62
CA VAL A 329 -11.82 -0.59 30.39
C VAL A 329 -11.78 0.72 29.61
N GLN A 330 -11.60 0.64 28.30
CA GLN A 330 -11.51 1.82 27.44
C GLN A 330 -11.95 1.46 26.02
N ARG A 331 -12.63 2.40 25.37
CA ARG A 331 -13.10 2.32 23.98
C ARG A 331 -12.62 3.53 23.21
N LEU A 332 -12.10 3.29 22.02
CA LEU A 332 -11.92 4.29 20.97
C LEU A 332 -12.97 4.00 19.88
N LEU A 333 -14.03 4.80 19.83
CA LEU A 333 -15.07 4.71 18.81
C LEU A 333 -14.73 5.65 17.65
N LEU A 334 -14.75 5.10 16.44
CA LEU A 334 -14.41 5.77 15.19
C LEU A 334 -15.71 6.03 14.40
N GLU A 335 -16.08 7.30 14.30
CA GLU A 335 -17.25 7.72 13.53
C GLU A 335 -16.83 8.01 12.08
N HIS A 336 -17.36 7.21 11.15
CA HIS A 336 -17.15 7.45 9.72
C HIS A 336 -18.39 8.00 9.06
N ARG A 337 -18.19 8.93 8.13
CA ARG A 337 -19.22 9.44 7.22
C ARG A 337 -18.81 9.24 5.78
N THR A 338 -19.77 8.84 4.96
CA THR A 338 -19.59 8.73 3.53
C THR A 338 -19.63 10.13 2.91
N SER A 339 -18.59 10.49 2.17
CA SER A 339 -18.52 11.74 1.39
C SER A 339 -19.52 11.71 0.23
N PRO A 340 -19.85 12.87 -0.39
CA PRO A 340 -20.70 12.91 -1.59
C PRO A 340 -20.16 12.08 -2.76
N LEU A 341 -18.84 11.86 -2.83
CA LEU A 341 -18.18 11.02 -3.83
C LEU A 341 -18.18 9.52 -3.47
N GLY A 342 -18.75 9.14 -2.33
CA GLY A 342 -18.90 7.75 -1.91
C GLY A 342 -17.82 7.22 -0.96
N TYR A 343 -16.74 7.97 -0.69
CA TYR A 343 -15.65 7.50 0.17
C TYR A 343 -15.95 7.61 1.67
N SER A 344 -15.47 6.66 2.48
CA SER A 344 -15.55 6.72 3.94
C SER A 344 -14.45 7.61 4.55
N HIS A 345 -14.86 8.68 5.21
CA HIS A 345 -13.99 9.58 5.98
C HIS A 345 -14.18 9.36 7.48
N LEU A 346 -13.09 9.27 8.24
CA LEU A 346 -13.15 9.28 9.71
C LEU A 346 -13.39 10.71 10.18
N THR A 347 -14.58 11.02 10.65
CA THR A 347 -14.99 12.39 11.01
C THR A 347 -14.93 12.68 12.49
N ALA A 348 -14.97 11.66 13.35
CA ALA A 348 -14.75 11.85 14.77
C ALA A 348 -14.14 10.60 15.44
N ALA A 349 -13.35 10.82 16.47
CA ALA A 349 -12.84 9.79 17.36
C ALA A 349 -13.26 10.09 18.81
N HIS A 350 -14.02 9.17 19.40
CA HIS A 350 -14.55 9.28 20.76
C HIS A 350 -13.76 8.35 21.69
N VAL A 351 -13.16 8.90 22.74
CA VAL A 351 -12.51 8.11 23.80
C VAL A 351 -13.45 8.01 24.98
N GLN A 352 -13.80 6.78 25.31
CA GLN A 352 -14.77 6.45 26.35
C GLN A 352 -14.17 5.47 27.37
N ALA A 353 -14.59 5.61 28.61
CA ALA A 353 -14.31 4.69 29.71
C ALA A 353 -15.64 4.23 30.32
N TYR A 354 -15.59 3.18 31.13
CA TYR A 354 -16.76 2.59 31.77
C TYR A 354 -16.53 2.45 33.27
N ASP A 355 -17.53 2.82 34.06
CA ASP A 355 -17.49 2.66 35.51
C ASP A 355 -17.90 1.24 35.95
N SER A 356 -17.89 0.99 37.26
CA SER A 356 -18.28 -0.32 37.82
C SER A 356 -19.76 -0.67 37.65
N LEU A 357 -20.61 0.30 37.29
CA LEU A 357 -22.03 0.11 36.99
C LEU A 357 -22.28 -0.04 35.48
N GLY A 358 -21.21 0.02 34.66
CA GLY A 358 -21.29 -0.03 33.20
C GLY A 358 -21.73 1.29 32.57
N GLN A 359 -21.76 2.39 33.32
CA GLN A 359 -22.05 3.72 32.76
C GLN A 359 -20.84 4.21 31.99
N VAL A 360 -21.12 4.83 30.84
CA VAL A 360 -20.09 5.38 29.96
C VAL A 360 -19.70 6.79 30.40
N GLU A 361 -18.41 7.05 30.41
CA GLU A 361 -17.86 8.40 30.52
C GLU A 361 -17.09 8.73 29.24
N SER A 362 -17.45 9.84 28.60
CA SER A 362 -16.85 10.26 27.33
C SER A 362 -15.99 11.51 27.50
N ARG A 363 -14.82 11.51 26.87
CA ARG A 363 -14.09 12.75 26.59
C ARG A 363 -14.76 13.47 25.40
N PRO A 364 -14.58 14.81 25.25
CA PRO A 364 -14.97 15.49 24.03
C PRO A 364 -14.35 14.81 22.81
N PRO A 365 -15.10 14.60 21.71
CA PRO A 365 -14.58 13.94 20.53
C PRO A 365 -13.50 14.78 19.86
N MET A 366 -12.53 14.10 19.25
CA MET A 366 -11.65 14.74 18.27
C MET A 366 -12.31 14.65 16.90
N GLU A 367 -12.66 15.80 16.32
CA GLU A 367 -13.33 15.89 15.03
C GLU A 367 -12.34 16.19 13.90
N PHE A 368 -12.62 15.63 12.73
CA PHE A 368 -11.80 15.79 11.53
C PHE A 368 -12.67 16.27 10.37
N THR A 369 -12.16 17.26 9.64
CA THR A 369 -12.79 17.80 8.45
C THR A 369 -11.85 17.67 7.27
N TYR A 370 -12.41 17.31 6.12
CA TYR A 370 -11.68 17.11 4.88
C TYR A 370 -12.08 18.20 3.88
N ASN A 371 -11.16 18.54 2.98
CA ASN A 371 -11.50 19.42 1.86
C ASN A 371 -12.56 18.73 0.99
N ALA A 372 -13.72 19.37 0.87
CA ALA A 372 -14.79 18.87 0.03
C ALA A 372 -14.49 19.11 -1.45
N PHE A 373 -14.97 18.21 -2.30
CA PHE A 373 -15.06 18.47 -3.73
C PHE A 373 -16.37 19.20 -4.02
N ASP A 374 -16.38 20.51 -3.80
CA ASP A 374 -17.52 21.37 -4.10
C ASP A 374 -17.19 22.26 -5.29
N LEU A 375 -17.99 22.17 -6.35
CA LEU A 375 -17.87 23.09 -7.48
C LEU A 375 -18.25 24.49 -7.02
N ASP A 376 -17.31 25.45 -7.09
CA ASP A 376 -17.56 26.83 -6.68
C ASP A 376 -18.69 27.42 -7.56
N PRO A 377 -19.88 27.71 -6.99
CA PRO A 377 -21.01 28.18 -7.77
C PRO A 377 -20.78 29.57 -8.36
N ARG A 378 -19.73 30.30 -7.96
CA ARG A 378 -19.31 31.59 -8.52
C ARG A 378 -18.56 31.43 -9.85
N HIS A 379 -17.89 30.30 -10.06
CA HIS A 379 -17.13 29.99 -11.27
C HIS A 379 -17.98 29.08 -12.17
N ARG A 380 -19.02 29.65 -12.79
CA ARG A 380 -19.87 28.94 -13.75
C ARG A 380 -19.40 29.18 -15.18
N GLY A 381 -19.16 28.09 -15.90
CA GLY A 381 -18.87 28.11 -17.33
C GLY A 381 -17.39 28.20 -17.66
N PHE A 382 -17.11 28.36 -18.95
CA PHE A 382 -15.76 28.42 -19.48
C PHE A 382 -15.20 29.83 -19.33
N ALA A 383 -13.98 29.95 -18.80
CA ALA A 383 -13.20 31.17 -18.92
C ALA A 383 -12.51 31.18 -20.28
N PRO A 384 -12.37 32.35 -20.94
CA PRO A 384 -11.51 32.47 -22.10
C PRO A 384 -10.11 32.03 -21.73
N PHE A 385 -9.61 31.00 -22.42
CA PHE A 385 -8.21 30.67 -22.34
C PHE A 385 -7.40 31.79 -23.03
N PRO A 386 -6.26 32.23 -22.47
CA PRO A 386 -5.49 33.32 -23.06
C PRO A 386 -5.21 33.05 -24.55
N ASP A 387 -5.49 34.03 -25.41
CA ASP A 387 -5.25 33.87 -26.83
C ASP A 387 -3.75 33.73 -27.07
N MET A 388 -3.36 32.63 -27.72
CA MET A 388 -1.99 32.32 -28.06
C MET A 388 -1.95 32.11 -29.56
N PRO A 389 -1.24 32.98 -30.31
CA PRO A 389 -1.11 32.83 -31.76
C PRO A 389 -0.66 31.39 -32.10
N GLY A 390 -1.42 30.71 -32.95
CA GLY A 390 -1.15 29.34 -33.37
C GLY A 390 -1.93 28.23 -32.65
N LEU A 391 -2.73 28.54 -31.62
CA LEU A 391 -3.52 27.55 -30.87
C LEU A 391 -4.95 27.37 -31.44
N ASN A 392 -5.50 28.41 -32.07
CA ASN A 392 -6.89 28.49 -32.54
C ASN A 392 -6.99 28.62 -34.08
N ASP A 393 -5.95 28.26 -34.82
CA ASP A 393 -5.86 28.37 -36.30
C ASP A 393 -6.22 27.06 -37.03
N GLY A 394 -6.74 26.07 -36.31
CA GLY A 394 -7.05 24.73 -36.82
C GLY A 394 -5.91 23.71 -36.68
N GLN A 395 -4.79 24.08 -36.05
CA GLN A 395 -3.71 23.15 -35.72
C GLN A 395 -3.95 22.36 -34.44
N GLN A 396 -3.45 21.12 -34.42
CA GLN A 396 -3.52 20.24 -33.26
C GLN A 396 -2.40 20.59 -32.27
N TYR A 397 -2.78 20.93 -31.04
CA TYR A 397 -1.86 21.08 -29.91
C TYR A 397 -2.20 20.07 -28.81
N GLN A 398 -1.25 19.80 -27.94
CA GLN A 398 -1.38 18.94 -26.77
C GLN A 398 -0.92 19.68 -25.53
N MET A 399 -1.60 19.48 -24.41
CA MET A 399 -1.10 19.94 -23.11
C MET A 399 -0.32 18.80 -22.47
N VAL A 400 0.99 18.97 -22.31
CA VAL A 400 1.90 17.91 -21.83
C VAL A 400 2.94 18.50 -20.89
N ASP A 401 3.27 17.77 -19.83
CA ASP A 401 4.41 18.11 -18.96
C ASP A 401 5.69 17.55 -19.58
N LEU A 402 6.20 18.23 -20.61
CA LEU A 402 7.35 17.75 -21.39
C LEU A 402 8.63 17.65 -20.55
N TYR A 403 8.75 18.48 -19.51
CA TYR A 403 9.97 18.65 -18.73
C TYR A 403 9.90 17.98 -17.34
N GLY A 404 8.76 17.38 -16.98
CA GLY A 404 8.57 16.71 -15.69
C GLY A 404 8.55 17.70 -14.52
N GLU A 405 7.98 18.88 -14.71
CA GLU A 405 7.94 19.98 -13.71
C GLU A 405 6.65 19.95 -12.87
N GLY A 406 5.75 19.00 -13.12
CA GLY A 406 4.47 18.81 -12.44
C GLY A 406 3.32 19.65 -13.00
N LEU A 407 3.56 20.42 -14.07
CA LEU A 407 2.55 21.23 -14.76
C LEU A 407 2.67 21.08 -16.28
N PRO A 408 1.55 20.96 -17.02
CA PRO A 408 1.60 20.82 -18.46
C PRO A 408 1.85 22.17 -19.16
N GLY A 409 2.78 22.15 -20.12
CA GLY A 409 2.93 23.18 -21.14
C GLY A 409 2.10 22.89 -22.38
N MET A 410 2.35 23.62 -23.47
CA MET A 410 1.68 23.42 -24.76
C MET A 410 2.66 22.95 -25.81
N LEU A 411 2.41 21.78 -26.38
CA LEU A 411 3.15 21.22 -27.50
C LEU A 411 2.32 21.36 -28.77
N CYS A 412 2.89 21.89 -29.84
CA CYS A 412 2.22 21.95 -31.13
C CYS A 412 3.16 21.57 -32.28
N ARG A 413 2.54 21.14 -33.38
CA ARG A 413 3.25 20.70 -34.58
C ARG A 413 2.96 21.65 -35.73
N TYR A 414 4.03 22.27 -36.24
CA TYR A 414 4.04 22.90 -37.55
C TYR A 414 4.81 22.00 -38.53
N ASP A 415 4.60 22.16 -39.84
CA ASP A 415 5.30 21.35 -40.84
C ASP A 415 6.82 21.39 -40.58
N GLN A 416 7.42 20.21 -40.47
CA GLN A 416 8.85 19.99 -40.19
C GLN A 416 9.36 20.42 -38.80
N ALA A 417 8.52 20.89 -37.86
CA ALA A 417 9.00 21.36 -36.55
C ALA A 417 7.97 21.23 -35.41
N TRP A 418 8.49 20.93 -34.22
CA TRP A 418 7.73 20.95 -32.98
C TRP A 418 8.06 22.20 -32.18
N TYR A 419 7.05 22.75 -31.50
CA TYR A 419 7.21 23.90 -30.63
C TYR A 419 6.57 23.63 -29.28
N TYR A 420 7.18 24.17 -28.23
CA TYR A 420 6.71 24.03 -26.86
C TYR A 420 6.62 25.40 -26.17
N ARG A 421 5.58 25.58 -25.35
CA ARG A 421 5.47 26.65 -24.35
C ARG A 421 5.47 26.03 -22.97
N GLU A 422 6.46 26.35 -22.16
CA GLU A 422 6.54 25.86 -20.78
C GLU A 422 5.61 26.67 -19.86
N PRO A 423 5.02 26.04 -18.83
CA PRO A 423 4.23 26.73 -17.83
C PRO A 423 5.14 27.57 -16.93
N LEU A 424 4.75 28.81 -16.67
CA LEU A 424 5.49 29.76 -15.83
C LEU A 424 4.57 30.35 -14.78
N ARG A 425 5.14 30.85 -13.68
CA ARG A 425 4.39 31.68 -12.73
C ARG A 425 3.84 32.91 -13.47
N SER A 426 2.54 33.15 -13.36
CA SER A 426 1.92 34.35 -13.92
C SER A 426 2.59 35.61 -13.36
N ALA A 427 2.78 36.61 -14.21
CA ALA A 427 3.30 37.92 -13.81
C ALA A 427 2.40 38.63 -12.78
N GLN A 428 1.13 38.21 -12.68
CA GLN A 428 0.18 38.71 -11.68
C GLN A 428 0.43 38.12 -10.27
N GLY A 429 1.31 37.11 -10.15
CA GLY A 429 1.62 36.44 -8.88
C GLY A 429 0.57 35.40 -8.47
N GLY A 430 0.73 34.88 -7.24
CA GLY A 430 -0.16 33.85 -6.67
C GLY A 430 -0.10 32.51 -7.43
N ASP A 431 -1.24 31.79 -7.45
CA ASP A 431 -1.37 30.48 -8.11
C ASP A 431 -1.59 30.59 -9.63
N GLY A 432 -1.57 31.80 -10.20
CA GLY A 432 -1.76 32.00 -11.63
C GLY A 432 -0.64 31.35 -12.45
N VAL A 433 -1.02 30.68 -13.54
CA VAL A 433 -0.10 30.05 -14.52
C VAL A 433 -0.14 30.85 -15.81
N GLY A 434 1.03 31.31 -16.25
CA GLY A 434 1.28 31.85 -17.59
C GLY A 434 2.10 30.87 -18.42
N TYR A 435 2.42 31.23 -19.65
CA TYR A 435 3.19 30.39 -20.57
C TYR A 435 4.27 31.20 -21.27
N SER A 436 5.40 30.57 -21.57
CA SER A 436 6.48 31.20 -22.34
C SER A 436 6.07 31.51 -23.79
N ASP A 437 6.94 32.21 -24.51
CA ASP A 437 6.90 32.25 -25.98
C ASP A 437 7.13 30.86 -26.58
N TRP A 438 6.72 30.67 -27.84
CA TRP A 438 6.98 29.44 -28.59
C TRP A 438 8.48 29.20 -28.75
N LYS A 439 8.97 28.09 -28.20
CA LYS A 439 10.34 27.63 -28.41
C LYS A 439 10.31 26.42 -29.33
N ARG A 440 11.11 26.47 -30.40
CA ARG A 440 11.29 25.31 -31.28
C ARG A 440 12.05 24.22 -30.54
N LEU A 441 11.55 22.99 -30.61
CA LEU A 441 12.24 21.81 -30.11
C LEU A 441 13.24 21.36 -31.18
N GLU A 442 14.51 21.72 -30.96
CA GLU A 442 15.60 21.28 -31.82
C GLU A 442 15.92 19.81 -31.53
N SER A 443 16.43 19.09 -32.54
CA SER A 443 16.90 17.69 -32.44
C SER A 443 15.84 16.59 -32.26
N ILE A 444 14.55 16.90 -32.39
CA ILE A 444 13.47 15.91 -32.52
C ILE A 444 13.25 15.58 -34.01
N PRO A 445 12.91 14.33 -34.39
CA PRO A 445 12.60 13.98 -35.76
C PRO A 445 11.56 14.89 -36.39
N VAL A 446 11.86 15.24 -37.63
CA VAL A 446 11.08 16.12 -38.45
C VAL A 446 9.64 15.61 -38.54
N ALA A 447 8.70 16.50 -38.21
CA ALA A 447 7.28 16.24 -38.34
C ALA A 447 6.88 16.31 -39.83
N ASP A 448 7.32 15.32 -40.62
CA ASP A 448 7.04 15.24 -42.05
C ASP A 448 5.65 14.66 -42.31
N SER A 449 4.73 15.55 -42.68
CA SER A 449 3.35 15.18 -43.02
C SER A 449 3.23 14.22 -44.21
N ARG A 450 4.30 14.03 -45.01
CA ARG A 450 4.33 13.15 -46.17
C ARG A 450 4.86 11.74 -45.88
N GLN A 451 5.55 11.53 -44.76
CA GLN A 451 6.00 10.22 -44.31
C GLN A 451 5.29 9.88 -43.00
N PRO A 452 4.26 9.01 -43.01
CA PRO A 452 3.53 8.67 -41.79
C PRO A 452 4.45 7.86 -40.87
N VAL A 453 5.14 8.56 -39.97
CA VAL A 453 5.87 8.01 -38.84
C VAL A 453 4.98 8.16 -37.62
N HIS A 454 4.79 7.09 -36.86
CA HIS A 454 4.10 7.19 -35.59
C HIS A 454 5.02 7.89 -34.59
N GLN A 455 4.51 8.98 -34.01
CA GLN A 455 5.20 9.82 -33.05
C GLN A 455 4.30 9.98 -31.83
N SER A 456 4.81 9.64 -30.66
CA SER A 456 4.09 9.81 -29.40
C SER A 456 5.05 10.13 -28.26
N LEU A 457 4.53 10.77 -27.23
CA LEU A 457 5.23 11.00 -25.96
C LEU A 457 4.78 9.93 -24.98
N THR A 458 5.71 9.25 -24.35
CA THR A 458 5.42 8.25 -23.31
C THR A 458 6.65 8.03 -22.44
N ASP A 459 6.47 7.72 -21.15
CA ASP A 459 7.58 7.36 -20.28
C ASP A 459 8.05 5.94 -20.61
N LEU A 460 9.13 5.83 -21.39
CA LEU A 460 9.71 4.55 -21.79
C LEU A 460 10.81 4.11 -20.83
N THR A 461 11.50 5.07 -20.21
CA THR A 461 12.64 4.80 -19.34
C THR A 461 12.26 4.66 -17.87
N GLY A 462 11.05 5.03 -17.46
CA GLY A 462 10.51 4.94 -16.11
C GLY A 462 11.12 5.94 -15.15
N ASP A 463 11.52 7.10 -15.64
CA ASP A 463 12.08 8.19 -14.83
C ASP A 463 11.05 9.30 -14.56
N GLY A 464 9.80 9.11 -15.01
CA GLY A 464 8.71 10.06 -14.88
C GLY A 464 8.74 11.18 -15.93
N LYS A 465 9.68 11.15 -16.88
CA LYS A 465 9.77 12.10 -17.99
C LYS A 465 9.28 11.47 -19.27
N LEU A 466 8.74 12.30 -20.15
CA LEU A 466 8.20 11.83 -21.42
C LEU A 466 9.32 11.65 -22.44
N ASP A 467 9.48 10.42 -22.93
CA ASP A 467 10.36 10.07 -24.03
C ASP A 467 9.61 10.17 -25.37
N TRP A 468 10.35 10.52 -26.41
CA TRP A 468 9.79 10.71 -27.75
C TRP A 468 9.89 9.42 -28.56
N LEU A 469 8.80 8.65 -28.61
CA LEU A 469 8.71 7.41 -29.36
C LEU A 469 8.56 7.68 -30.86
N ILE A 470 9.39 7.00 -31.65
CA ILE A 470 9.31 6.93 -33.10
C ILE A 470 9.09 5.49 -33.51
N ALA A 471 8.03 5.24 -34.26
CA ALA A 471 7.79 3.92 -34.83
C ALA A 471 7.36 4.01 -36.31
N ARG A 472 8.06 3.26 -37.16
CA ARG A 472 7.63 2.90 -38.51
C ARG A 472 8.14 1.49 -38.85
N PRO A 473 7.55 0.79 -39.83
CA PRO A 473 8.07 -0.50 -40.28
C PRO A 473 9.57 -0.41 -40.60
N GLY A 474 10.39 -1.20 -39.91
CA GLY A 474 11.85 -1.26 -40.09
C GLY A 474 12.68 -0.19 -39.36
N LEU A 475 12.06 0.76 -38.64
CA LEU A 475 12.77 1.71 -37.77
C LEU A 475 11.88 2.08 -36.57
N SER A 476 12.25 1.60 -35.40
CA SER A 476 11.61 1.96 -34.13
C SER A 476 12.65 2.31 -33.09
N GLY A 477 12.38 3.34 -32.32
CA GLY A 477 13.31 3.84 -31.30
C GLY A 477 12.75 5.08 -30.63
N PHE A 478 13.57 5.77 -29.85
CA PHE A 478 13.13 6.91 -29.06
C PHE A 478 14.23 7.94 -28.85
N PHE A 479 13.81 9.11 -28.36
CA PHE A 479 14.68 10.19 -27.88
C PHE A 479 14.34 10.43 -26.41
N THR A 480 15.35 10.53 -25.55
CA THR A 480 15.16 10.90 -24.15
C THR A 480 15.49 12.38 -23.95
N LEU A 481 14.87 12.99 -22.94
CA LEU A 481 15.16 14.36 -22.56
C LEU A 481 15.96 14.38 -21.25
N ASP A 482 17.19 14.91 -21.30
CA ASP A 482 18.03 15.02 -20.11
C ASP A 482 17.57 16.15 -19.16
N PRO A 483 18.06 16.20 -17.91
CA PRO A 483 17.74 17.27 -16.97
C PRO A 483 18.12 18.69 -17.44
N ASP A 484 19.07 18.80 -18.37
CA ASP A 484 19.51 20.07 -18.96
C ASP A 484 18.65 20.46 -20.19
N ARG A 485 17.57 19.72 -20.44
CA ARG A 485 16.58 19.91 -21.53
C ARG A 485 17.17 19.68 -22.93
N ASN A 486 18.18 18.83 -23.04
CA ASN A 486 18.71 18.39 -24.32
C ASN A 486 18.13 17.02 -24.69
N TRP A 487 17.67 16.91 -25.93
CA TRP A 487 17.28 15.63 -26.49
C TRP A 487 18.51 14.79 -26.80
N SER A 488 18.44 13.50 -26.48
CA SER A 488 19.45 12.53 -26.87
C SER A 488 19.54 12.40 -28.40
N GLY A 489 20.52 11.64 -28.89
CA GLY A 489 20.42 11.06 -30.23
C GLY A 489 19.31 10.00 -30.30
N PHE A 490 18.96 9.58 -31.52
CA PHE A 490 18.03 8.46 -31.72
C PHE A 490 18.59 7.17 -31.13
N VAL A 491 17.85 6.55 -30.21
CA VAL A 491 18.15 5.24 -29.65
C VAL A 491 17.22 4.21 -30.30
N SER A 492 17.76 3.29 -31.09
CA SER A 492 16.99 2.20 -31.67
C SER A 492 16.64 1.16 -30.62
N PHE A 493 15.44 0.58 -30.70
CA PHE A 493 15.10 -0.59 -29.89
C PHE A 493 15.76 -1.86 -30.42
N ASP A 494 16.24 -2.70 -29.51
CA ASP A 494 16.74 -4.05 -29.85
C ASP A 494 15.58 -4.97 -30.25
N ALA A 495 14.41 -4.81 -29.62
CA ALA A 495 13.19 -5.53 -29.93
C ALA A 495 11.97 -4.60 -29.90
N PHE A 496 11.11 -4.68 -30.91
CA PHE A 496 9.88 -3.88 -31.00
C PHE A 496 8.71 -4.75 -31.44
N PRO A 497 7.52 -4.64 -30.83
CA PRO A 497 6.39 -5.50 -31.15
C PRO A 497 5.93 -5.33 -32.61
N SER A 498 5.86 -6.41 -33.37
CA SER A 498 5.36 -6.39 -34.76
C SER A 498 3.90 -5.91 -34.85
N GLU A 499 3.14 -6.14 -33.79
CA GLU A 499 1.72 -5.84 -33.66
C GLU A 499 1.45 -4.42 -33.14
N PHE A 500 2.48 -3.59 -32.94
CA PHE A 500 2.33 -2.23 -32.40
C PHE A 500 1.37 -1.35 -33.20
N PHE A 501 1.37 -1.48 -34.53
CA PHE A 501 0.47 -0.72 -35.40
C PHE A 501 -0.93 -1.32 -35.52
N HIS A 502 -1.21 -2.40 -34.80
CA HIS A 502 -2.55 -3.00 -34.81
C HIS A 502 -3.55 -2.05 -34.13
N PRO A 503 -4.75 -1.82 -34.68
CA PRO A 503 -5.74 -0.90 -34.10
C PRO A 503 -6.17 -1.24 -32.66
N MET A 504 -5.97 -2.49 -32.24
CA MET A 504 -6.29 -3.00 -30.90
C MET A 504 -5.08 -3.02 -29.95
N ALA A 505 -3.90 -2.58 -30.40
CA ALA A 505 -2.74 -2.40 -29.54
C ALA A 505 -2.99 -1.21 -28.60
N ARG A 506 -2.65 -1.37 -27.32
CA ARG A 506 -2.79 -0.35 -26.29
C ARG A 506 -1.50 -0.24 -25.51
N MET A 507 -1.15 1.00 -25.19
CA MET A 507 -0.01 1.34 -24.35
C MET A 507 -0.53 1.76 -22.98
N ALA A 508 -0.01 1.16 -21.91
CA ALA A 508 -0.32 1.51 -20.52
C ALA A 508 0.72 0.86 -19.60
N ASP A 509 0.82 1.31 -18.35
CA ASP A 509 1.50 0.52 -17.31
C ASP A 509 0.63 -0.69 -16.95
N LEU A 510 1.05 -1.87 -17.41
CA LEU A 510 0.30 -3.12 -17.26
C LEU A 510 0.93 -4.05 -16.24
N VAL A 511 2.25 -3.95 -16.03
CA VAL A 511 2.99 -4.75 -15.05
C VAL A 511 3.20 -4.02 -13.71
N GLY A 512 2.83 -2.75 -13.61
CA GLY A 512 2.86 -1.96 -12.37
C GLY A 512 4.24 -1.44 -11.98
N ASP A 513 5.16 -1.30 -12.94
CA ASP A 513 6.53 -0.82 -12.71
C ASP A 513 6.75 0.63 -13.14
N GLY A 514 5.67 1.31 -13.56
CA GLY A 514 5.68 2.68 -14.04
C GLY A 514 6.11 2.82 -15.50
N LEU A 515 6.36 1.73 -16.23
CA LEU A 515 6.71 1.76 -17.64
C LEU A 515 5.48 1.57 -18.52
N SER A 516 5.43 2.26 -19.67
CA SER A 516 4.37 1.99 -20.64
C SER A 516 4.65 0.69 -21.40
N ASP A 517 3.94 -0.38 -21.04
CA ASP A 517 3.89 -1.67 -21.72
C ASP A 517 2.94 -1.63 -22.93
N MET A 518 3.00 -2.66 -23.79
CA MET A 518 2.04 -2.84 -24.88
C MET A 518 1.18 -4.09 -24.67
N ALA A 519 -0.14 -3.97 -24.80
CA ALA A 519 -1.06 -5.09 -24.91
C ALA A 519 -1.79 -5.10 -26.25
N LEU A 520 -1.87 -6.27 -26.88
CA LEU A 520 -2.81 -6.55 -27.95
C LEU A 520 -4.01 -7.29 -27.35
N ILE A 521 -5.14 -6.59 -27.23
CA ILE A 521 -6.36 -7.15 -26.64
C ILE A 521 -7.18 -7.81 -27.76
N GLY A 522 -7.19 -9.14 -27.79
CA GLY A 522 -8.09 -9.92 -28.65
C GLY A 522 -9.39 -10.26 -27.93
N THR A 523 -10.32 -10.92 -28.61
CA THR A 523 -11.60 -11.36 -28.01
C THR A 523 -11.41 -12.38 -26.88
N ARG A 524 -10.36 -13.20 -26.96
CA ARG A 524 -10.16 -14.36 -26.06
C ARG A 524 -8.83 -14.40 -25.32
N SER A 525 -7.89 -13.52 -25.66
CA SER A 525 -6.59 -13.43 -25.00
C SER A 525 -6.08 -11.99 -25.04
N VAL A 526 -5.20 -11.68 -24.11
CA VAL A 526 -4.40 -10.46 -24.14
C VAL A 526 -2.96 -10.89 -24.36
N ARG A 527 -2.33 -10.41 -25.43
CA ARG A 527 -0.90 -10.61 -25.65
C ARG A 527 -0.14 -9.41 -25.11
N LEU A 528 0.68 -9.64 -24.10
CA LEU A 528 1.41 -8.61 -23.37
C LEU A 528 2.88 -8.57 -23.81
N TYR A 529 3.38 -7.36 -24.03
CA TYR A 529 4.78 -7.06 -24.31
C TYR A 529 5.27 -6.09 -23.24
N ALA A 530 6.00 -6.64 -22.26
CA ALA A 530 6.54 -5.85 -21.16
C ALA A 530 7.66 -4.93 -21.66
N ASN A 531 7.66 -3.68 -21.22
CA ASN A 531 8.69 -2.71 -21.53
C ASN A 531 10.00 -3.05 -20.81
N ARG A 532 11.11 -3.07 -21.54
CA ARG A 532 12.48 -3.33 -21.06
C ARG A 532 13.37 -2.09 -21.19
N ARG A 533 12.77 -0.90 -21.12
CA ARG A 533 13.41 0.40 -21.24
C ARG A 533 14.17 0.51 -22.56
N ALA A 534 15.46 0.86 -22.51
CA ALA A 534 16.29 1.02 -23.69
C ALA A 534 16.44 -0.25 -24.55
N ALA A 535 16.23 -1.45 -23.97
CA ALA A 535 16.27 -2.71 -24.72
C ALA A 535 14.99 -2.96 -25.56
N GLY A 536 13.98 -2.08 -25.47
CA GLY A 536 12.71 -2.23 -26.19
C GLY A 536 11.71 -3.09 -25.43
N PHE A 537 11.04 -4.02 -26.11
CA PHE A 537 9.98 -4.82 -25.52
C PHE A 537 10.36 -6.30 -25.39
N ALA A 538 9.83 -6.95 -24.36
CA ALA A 538 9.89 -8.39 -24.22
C ALA A 538 9.15 -9.12 -25.35
N ASP A 539 9.46 -10.40 -25.54
CA ASP A 539 8.65 -11.28 -26.38
C ASP A 539 7.21 -11.30 -25.87
N GLY A 540 6.25 -11.30 -26.82
CA GLY A 540 4.84 -11.26 -26.49
C GLY A 540 4.40 -12.53 -25.76
N ILE A 541 3.87 -12.38 -24.55
CA ILE A 541 3.31 -13.45 -23.74
C ILE A 541 1.79 -13.44 -23.90
N ASP A 542 1.22 -14.57 -24.31
CA ASP A 542 -0.23 -14.75 -24.32
C ASP A 542 -0.74 -15.03 -22.91
N VAL A 543 -1.52 -14.10 -22.37
CA VAL A 543 -2.19 -14.28 -21.09
C VAL A 543 -3.61 -14.82 -21.37
N PRO A 544 -3.87 -16.11 -21.09
CA PRO A 544 -5.19 -16.67 -21.27
C PRO A 544 -6.13 -16.13 -20.18
N ARG A 545 -7.40 -15.95 -20.53
CA ARG A 545 -8.44 -15.67 -19.53
C ARG A 545 -8.59 -16.88 -18.60
N ARG A 546 -8.27 -16.72 -17.31
CA ARG A 546 -8.48 -17.77 -16.28
C ARG A 546 -9.98 -17.95 -16.02
N GLY A 547 -10.47 -19.19 -15.97
CA GLY A 547 -11.82 -19.53 -15.46
C GLY A 547 -12.88 -20.01 -16.46
N ILE A 548 -12.53 -20.35 -17.71
CA ILE A 548 -13.51 -20.95 -18.65
C ILE A 548 -13.51 -22.47 -18.49
N SER A 549 -14.53 -23.02 -17.83
CA SER A 549 -14.95 -24.39 -18.12
C SER A 549 -15.59 -24.41 -19.51
N ALA A 550 -15.31 -25.44 -20.30
CA ALA A 550 -15.72 -25.55 -21.71
C ALA A 550 -17.26 -25.50 -21.97
N GLU A 551 -18.08 -25.32 -20.92
CA GLU A 551 -19.55 -25.32 -20.98
C GLU A 551 -20.20 -23.94 -20.76
N ARG A 552 -19.42 -22.86 -20.61
CA ARG A 552 -19.93 -21.47 -20.56
C ARG A 552 -19.16 -20.54 -21.51
N ASP A 553 -19.51 -20.60 -22.80
CA ASP A 553 -19.45 -19.44 -23.71
C ASP A 553 -20.69 -18.56 -23.39
N GLU A 554 -20.68 -17.23 -23.35
CA GLU A 554 -20.33 -16.28 -24.41
C GLU A 554 -20.17 -14.88 -23.80
N ASP A 555 -18.97 -14.44 -23.43
CA ASP A 555 -18.71 -12.99 -23.32
C ASP A 555 -17.28 -12.78 -23.79
N ASP A 556 -17.11 -12.16 -24.96
CA ASP A 556 -15.80 -11.70 -25.43
C ASP A 556 -15.18 -10.78 -24.35
N LEU A 557 -13.84 -10.75 -24.26
CA LEU A 557 -13.20 -9.63 -23.57
C LEU A 557 -13.78 -8.33 -24.13
N PRO A 558 -14.13 -7.33 -23.28
CA PRO A 558 -14.68 -6.08 -23.77
C PRO A 558 -13.69 -5.50 -24.77
N LEU A 559 -14.07 -5.55 -26.04
CA LEU A 559 -13.30 -4.93 -27.10
C LEU A 559 -13.67 -3.46 -27.05
N LEU A 560 -12.68 -2.61 -26.79
CA LEU A 560 -12.84 -1.16 -26.80
C LEU A 560 -13.62 -0.74 -28.05
N SER A 561 -14.85 -0.30 -27.82
CA SER A 561 -15.79 0.13 -28.84
C SER A 561 -16.13 1.61 -28.64
N ASN A 562 -16.67 2.25 -29.67
CA ASN A 562 -17.16 3.62 -29.55
C ASN A 562 -18.56 3.68 -28.92
N THR A 563 -18.98 2.68 -28.13
CA THR A 563 -20.33 2.65 -27.56
C THR A 563 -20.42 3.55 -26.32
N PRO A 564 -21.49 4.38 -26.18
CA PRO A 564 -21.63 5.32 -25.05
C PRO A 564 -21.76 4.67 -23.66
N THR A 565 -21.85 3.35 -23.58
CA THR A 565 -22.13 2.57 -22.37
C THR A 565 -20.93 1.79 -21.85
N GLU A 566 -19.78 1.89 -22.50
CA GLU A 566 -18.59 1.12 -22.12
C GLU A 566 -17.75 1.84 -21.06
N LEU A 567 -17.33 1.09 -20.03
CA LEU A 567 -16.50 1.59 -18.95
C LEU A 567 -15.03 1.58 -19.40
N VAL A 568 -14.50 2.74 -19.76
CA VAL A 568 -13.11 2.90 -20.20
C VAL A 568 -12.21 3.08 -18.97
N ALA A 569 -11.26 2.17 -18.76
CA ALA A 569 -10.12 2.44 -17.89
C ALA A 569 -9.20 3.43 -18.62
N SER A 570 -9.03 4.62 -18.05
CA SER A 570 -8.04 5.60 -18.52
C SER A 570 -6.81 5.49 -17.63
N ALA A 571 -5.72 4.97 -18.19
CA ALA A 571 -4.41 5.51 -17.87
C ALA A 571 -4.28 6.81 -18.68
N GLY A 572 -3.68 7.85 -18.10
CA GLY A 572 -3.64 9.20 -18.67
C GLY A 572 -3.26 9.26 -20.14
N ASP A 573 -3.77 10.30 -20.79
CA ASP A 573 -3.56 10.70 -22.19
C ASP A 573 -4.43 10.01 -23.25
N LEU A 574 -5.64 10.55 -23.41
CA LEU A 574 -6.29 10.59 -24.72
C LEU A 574 -6.35 12.04 -25.21
N PRO A 575 -5.94 12.33 -26.46
CA PRO A 575 -6.25 13.60 -27.08
C PRO A 575 -7.78 13.70 -27.24
N MET A 576 -8.38 14.75 -26.67
CA MET A 576 -9.74 15.14 -27.03
C MET A 576 -9.80 15.41 -28.54
N LYS A 577 -10.77 14.80 -29.21
CA LYS A 577 -11.13 15.15 -30.59
C LYS A 577 -12.02 16.38 -30.63
#